data_AF-A0AB73GV67-F1
#
_entry.id   AF-A0AB73GV67-F1
#
_cell.length_a   1.000
_cell.length_b   1.000
_cell.length_c   1.000
_cell.angle_alpha   90.00
_cell.angle_beta   90.00
_cell.angle_gamma   90.00
#
_symmetry.space_group_name_H-M   'P 1'
#
loop_
_entity.id
_entity.type
_entity.pdbx_description
1 polymer ?
#
loop_
_entity_poly.entity_id
_entity_poly.type
_entity_poly.pdbx_seq_one_letter_code
_entity_poly.pdbx_strand_id
1 'polypeptide(L)'
;MHRHRRHCIQPHPEHALTIDGDRPERRFFPGFARNWREQIREQQQLVYLAPGPHAPGSLRATAVPSSMPSFAQASACKAGAPIVRAEKDRVVIW
;
A
#
# COMPACT_ATOMS: atom_id res chain seq x y z
N MET A 1 -28.21 -30.94 11.23
CA MET A 1 -28.54 -29.54 10.87
C MET A 1 -27.48 -28.66 11.50
N HIS A 2 -26.70 -27.85 10.76
CA HIS A 2 -25.99 -26.63 11.19
C HIS A 2 -25.20 -26.11 9.98
N ARG A 3 -25.87 -25.33 9.12
CA ARG A 3 -25.25 -24.59 8.00
C ARG A 3 -24.76 -23.23 8.51
N HIS A 4 -23.58 -23.18 9.11
CA HIS A 4 -22.89 -21.93 9.39
C HIS A 4 -21.48 -22.01 8.83
N ARG A 5 -21.29 -21.52 7.60
CA ARG A 5 -20.04 -21.04 6.98
C ARG A 5 -20.25 -20.95 5.48
N ARG A 6 -20.46 -19.71 4.99
CA ARG A 6 -20.26 -19.20 3.62
C ARG A 6 -21.04 -17.89 3.49
N HIS A 7 -20.65 -16.87 4.26
CA HIS A 7 -20.86 -15.50 3.81
C HIS A 7 -19.53 -15.08 3.18
N CYS A 8 -19.25 -15.69 2.03
CA CYS A 8 -18.11 -15.33 1.19
C CYS A 8 -18.34 -13.90 0.71
N ILE A 9 -17.29 -13.08 0.74
CA ILE A 9 -17.23 -11.72 0.18
C ILE A 9 -18.02 -11.71 -1.14
N GLN A 10 -19.20 -11.10 -1.13
CA GLN A 10 -20.00 -10.96 -2.34
C GLN A 10 -19.32 -9.90 -3.21
N PRO A 11 -19.27 -10.08 -4.54
CA PRO A 11 -18.85 -9.01 -5.42
C PRO A 11 -19.85 -7.85 -5.29
N HIS A 12 -19.34 -6.71 -4.82
CA HIS A 12 -20.07 -5.46 -4.66
C HIS A 12 -19.74 -4.57 -5.87
N PRO A 13 -20.57 -4.56 -6.94
CA PRO A 13 -20.29 -3.80 -8.16
C PRO A 13 -20.16 -2.30 -7.91
N GLU A 14 -20.74 -1.79 -6.82
CA GLU A 14 -20.55 -0.43 -6.34
C GLU A 14 -19.09 -0.08 -6.02
N HIS A 15 -18.25 -1.07 -5.68
CA HIS A 15 -16.82 -0.85 -5.42
C HIS A 15 -16.00 -0.64 -6.70
N ALA A 16 -16.55 -1.02 -7.85
CA ALA A 16 -15.94 -0.79 -9.17
C ALA A 16 -16.19 0.63 -9.70
N LEU A 17 -17.04 1.42 -9.02
CA LEU A 17 -17.40 2.75 -9.46
C LEU A 17 -16.23 3.72 -9.34
N THR A 18 -16.18 4.68 -10.26
CA THR A 18 -15.37 5.89 -10.14
C THR A 18 -15.94 6.76 -9.02
N ILE A 19 -15.08 7.22 -8.11
CA ILE A 19 -15.43 8.11 -7.00
C ILE A 19 -14.52 9.32 -7.13
N ASP A 20 -15.08 10.52 -7.13
CA ASP A 20 -14.35 11.79 -7.27
C ASP A 20 -13.40 11.84 -8.49
N GLY A 21 -13.79 11.17 -9.59
CA GLY A 21 -12.99 11.10 -10.81
C GLY A 21 -11.87 10.05 -10.80
N ASP A 22 -11.69 9.31 -9.70
CA ASP A 22 -10.69 8.26 -9.59
C ASP A 22 -11.29 6.86 -9.70
N ARG A 23 -10.74 6.07 -10.62
CA ARG A 23 -11.02 4.64 -10.75
C ARG A 23 -10.50 3.86 -9.54
N PRO A 24 -11.12 2.72 -9.16
CA PRO A 24 -10.75 1.95 -7.97
C PRO A 24 -9.24 1.66 -7.86
N GLU A 25 -8.59 1.29 -8.96
CA GLU A 25 -7.15 1.02 -9.03
C GLU A 25 -6.29 2.21 -8.61
N ARG A 26 -6.72 3.44 -8.93
CA ARG A 26 -6.03 4.68 -8.54
C ARG A 26 -6.23 5.05 -7.07
N ARG A 27 -7.31 4.56 -6.45
CA ARG A 27 -7.65 4.86 -5.04
C ARG A 27 -6.94 3.95 -4.03
N PHE A 28 -6.55 2.74 -4.44
CA PHE A 28 -5.97 1.74 -3.55
C PHE A 28 -4.70 2.26 -2.84
N PHE A 29 -3.69 2.69 -3.60
CA PHE A 29 -2.41 3.09 -3.03
C PHE A 29 -2.46 4.36 -2.16
N PRO A 30 -3.24 5.41 -2.51
CA PRO A 30 -3.54 6.50 -1.58
C PRO A 30 -4.22 6.02 -0.30
N GLY A 31 -5.16 5.07 -0.38
CA GLY A 31 -5.78 4.44 0.78
C GLY A 31 -4.78 3.68 1.67
N PHE A 32 -3.93 2.87 1.05
CA PHE A 32 -2.84 2.16 1.71
C PHE A 32 -1.88 3.12 2.42
N ALA A 33 -1.45 4.19 1.75
CA ALA A 33 -0.58 5.21 2.33
C ALA A 33 -1.25 5.93 3.51
N ARG A 34 -2.56 6.18 3.45
CA ARG A 34 -3.33 6.79 4.56
C ARG A 34 -3.30 5.94 5.84
N ASN A 35 -3.25 4.61 5.73
CA ASN A 35 -3.16 3.70 6.88
C ASN A 35 -1.81 3.82 7.62
N TRP A 36 -0.77 4.28 6.94
CA TRP A 36 0.57 4.45 7.49
C TRP A 36 0.94 5.91 7.80
N ARG A 37 -0.03 6.83 7.76
CA ARG A 37 0.22 8.24 8.10
C ARG A 37 0.58 8.35 9.58
N GLU A 38 1.75 8.92 9.83
CA GLU A 38 2.35 9.03 11.14
C GLU A 38 3.20 10.31 11.20
N GLN A 39 3.24 10.93 12.37
CA GLN A 39 4.14 12.04 12.66
C GLN A 39 4.64 11.89 14.10
N ILE A 40 5.90 11.50 14.25
CA ILE A 40 6.56 11.30 15.54
C ILE A 40 7.66 12.34 15.70
N ARG A 41 7.90 12.80 16.95
CA ARG A 41 9.06 13.62 17.27
C ARG A 41 10.35 12.84 17.01
N GLU A 42 11.33 13.46 16.38
CA GLU A 42 12.58 12.80 15.99
C GLU A 42 13.23 11.99 17.12
N GLN A 43 13.35 12.56 18.32
CA GLN A 43 13.91 11.88 19.49
C GLN A 43 13.16 10.59 19.86
N GLN A 44 11.83 10.60 19.74
CA GLN A 44 10.99 9.43 20.00
C GLN A 44 11.08 8.42 18.84
N GLN A 45 11.25 8.87 17.60
CA GLN A 45 11.50 7.98 16.47
C GLN A 45 12.81 7.20 16.63
N LEU A 46 13.86 7.83 17.15
CA LEU A 46 15.14 7.16 17.47
C LEU A 46 14.94 6.06 18.53
N VAL A 47 14.14 6.33 19.56
CA VAL A 47 13.82 5.33 20.59
C VAL A 47 13.05 4.14 20.02
N TYR A 48 12.16 4.35 19.03
CA TYR A 48 11.44 3.25 18.38
C TYR A 48 12.27 2.47 17.38
N LEU A 49 13.21 3.12 16.70
CA LEU A 49 14.10 2.48 15.73
C LEU A 49 15.02 1.44 16.35
N ALA A 50 15.43 1.61 17.61
CA ALA A 50 16.39 0.72 18.25
C ALA A 50 15.82 -0.68 18.60
N PRO A 51 14.66 -0.81 19.27
CA PRO A 51 14.08 -2.11 19.62
C PRO A 51 12.94 -2.56 18.69
N GLY A 52 12.38 -1.66 17.87
CA GLY A 52 11.15 -1.91 17.14
C GLY A 52 11.33 -2.90 15.98
N PRO A 53 10.48 -3.95 15.86
CA PRO A 53 10.56 -4.89 14.73
C PRO A 53 9.92 -4.32 13.45
N HIS A 54 9.36 -3.10 13.50
CA HIS A 54 8.60 -2.50 12.42
C HIS A 54 9.32 -1.27 11.87
N ALA A 55 9.37 -1.16 10.54
CA ALA A 55 9.84 0.05 9.88
C ALA A 55 8.93 1.25 10.21
N PRO A 56 9.46 2.48 10.21
CA PRO A 56 8.67 3.71 10.31
C PRO A 56 7.52 3.78 9.29
N GLY A 57 6.40 4.43 9.65
CA GLY A 57 5.22 4.52 8.79
C GLY A 57 5.52 5.07 7.39
N SER A 58 6.40 6.07 7.28
CA SER A 58 6.83 6.65 6.00
C SER A 58 7.49 5.64 5.06
N LEU A 59 8.31 4.73 5.60
CA LEU A 59 8.92 3.64 4.84
C LEU A 59 7.90 2.55 4.51
N ARG A 60 6.98 2.23 5.43
CA ARG A 60 5.92 1.24 5.16
C ARG A 60 4.97 1.70 4.04
N ALA A 61 4.66 2.98 4.00
CA ALA A 61 3.80 3.59 2.98
C ALA A 61 4.39 3.51 1.57
N THR A 62 5.72 3.45 1.42
CA THR A 62 6.40 3.63 0.13
C THR A 62 7.23 2.41 -0.29
N ALA A 63 7.96 1.78 0.63
CA ALA A 63 8.91 0.72 0.31
C ALA A 63 8.24 -0.52 -0.28
N VAL A 64 7.04 -0.88 0.19
CA VAL A 64 6.28 -2.02 -0.36
C VAL A 64 5.72 -1.68 -1.76
N PRO A 65 4.96 -0.58 -1.96
CA PRO A 65 4.49 -0.19 -3.29
C PRO A 65 5.60 0.00 -4.33
N SER A 66 6.79 0.44 -3.90
CA SER A 66 7.94 0.67 -4.79
C SER A 66 8.40 -0.59 -5.56
N SER A 67 8.12 -1.78 -5.03
CA SER A 67 8.42 -3.06 -5.68
C SER A 67 7.26 -3.61 -6.54
N MET A 68 6.10 -2.95 -6.57
CA MET A 68 4.89 -3.46 -7.20
C MET A 68 4.68 -2.84 -8.59
N PRO A 69 4.60 -3.64 -9.68
CA PRO A 69 4.24 -3.13 -11.00
C PRO A 69 2.87 -2.43 -11.03
N SER A 70 1.91 -2.95 -10.26
CA SER A 70 0.56 -2.39 -10.12
C SER A 70 0.57 -0.97 -9.54
N PHE A 71 1.52 -0.64 -8.65
CA PHE A 71 1.69 0.72 -8.15
C PHE A 71 2.13 1.67 -9.26
N ALA A 72 3.17 1.30 -10.02
CA ALA A 72 3.65 2.13 -11.12
C ALA A 72 2.54 2.40 -12.15
N GLN A 73 1.74 1.38 -12.47
CA GLN A 73 0.59 1.51 -13.38
C GLN A 73 -0.51 2.41 -12.80
N ALA A 74 -0.94 2.18 -11.56
CA ALA A 74 -2.02 2.93 -10.92
C ALA A 74 -1.67 4.41 -10.68
N SER A 75 -0.39 4.70 -10.38
CA SER A 75 0.11 6.05 -10.17
C SER A 75 0.61 6.72 -11.46
N ALA A 76 0.49 6.05 -12.62
CA ALA A 76 1.00 6.52 -13.90
C ALA A 76 2.47 6.97 -13.84
N CYS A 77 3.28 6.30 -13.03
CA CYS A 77 4.70 6.59 -12.90
C CYS A 77 5.44 6.18 -14.17
N LYS A 78 6.34 7.05 -14.65
CA LYS A 78 7.26 6.71 -15.74
C LYS A 78 8.29 5.68 -15.26
N ALA A 79 8.80 4.88 -16.20
CA ALA A 79 9.95 4.03 -15.93
C ALA A 79 11.13 4.88 -15.42
N GLY A 80 11.81 4.42 -14.36
CA GLY A 80 12.91 5.16 -13.73
C GLY A 80 12.47 6.26 -12.77
N ALA A 81 11.17 6.43 -12.49
CA ALA A 81 10.74 7.29 -11.39
C ALA A 81 11.40 6.85 -10.07
N PRO A 82 11.89 7.76 -9.20
CA PRO A 82 12.68 7.40 -8.02
C PRO A 82 12.01 6.40 -7.06
N ILE A 83 10.68 6.41 -6.99
CA ILE A 83 9.89 5.51 -6.14
C ILE A 83 9.62 4.15 -6.80
N VAL A 84 9.87 3.98 -8.10
CA VAL A 84 9.65 2.70 -8.80
C VAL A 84 10.97 1.97 -8.92
N ARG A 85 11.10 0.82 -8.24
CA ARG A 85 12.30 0.00 -8.37
C ARG A 85 12.39 -0.62 -9.76
N ALA A 86 13.62 -0.64 -10.30
CA ALA A 86 13.93 -1.42 -11.49
C ALA A 86 13.65 -2.90 -11.20
N GLU A 87 13.30 -3.66 -12.24
CA GLU A 87 12.84 -5.05 -12.10
C GLU A 87 13.80 -5.92 -11.29
N LYS A 88 15.10 -5.82 -11.57
CA LYS A 88 16.17 -6.54 -10.86
C LYS A 88 16.29 -6.21 -9.36
N ASP A 89 15.77 -5.06 -8.94
CA ASP A 89 15.85 -4.57 -7.55
C ASP A 89 14.52 -4.75 -6.80
N ARG A 90 13.49 -5.32 -7.45
CA ARG A 90 12.20 -5.62 -6.80
C ARG A 90 12.33 -6.87 -5.95
N VAL A 91 11.87 -6.78 -4.70
CA VAL A 91 11.71 -7.94 -3.83
C VAL A 91 10.28 -8.47 -3.96
N VAL A 92 10.14 -9.71 -4.43
CA VAL A 92 8.88 -10.46 -4.57
C VAL A 92 9.06 -11.79 -3.85
N ILE A 93 8.12 -12.12 -2.94
CA ILE A 93 8.24 -13.30 -2.07
C ILE A 93 7.15 -14.33 -2.40
N TRP A 94 5.90 -13.89 -2.52
CA TRP A 94 4.71 -14.71 -2.72
C TRP A 94 4.16 -14.55 -4.13
#